data_AF-A0A9P0GQS3-F1
#
_entry.id   AF-A0A9P0GQS3-F1
#
_cell.length_a   1.000
_cell.length_b   1.000
_cell.length_c   1.000
_cell.angle_alpha   90.00
_cell.angle_beta   90.00
_cell.angle_gamma   90.00
#
_symmetry.space_group_name_H-M   'P 1'
#
loop_
_entity.id
_entity.type
_entity.pdbx_description
1 polymer ?
#
loop_
_entity_poly.entity_id
_entity_poly.type
_entity_poly.pdbx_seq_one_letter_code
_entity_poly.pdbx_strand_id
1 'polypeptide(L)'
;MIVMFRLSMIISCIFMTNTAMEENLASNLIDTTSDLSDFDKYAVTCYICVNVSDNLVCNQFAIDRPCKPGETFCHTLHIMDSKGTSVLVNKKCTTEKECQRNKVGCVEIDAQMMCVSCCDQNYCNVNVPTNSSTAIFDDKISKMRMLAKNLFREREKALTTTIKESKAAKSPSSWWKSLFLAHFLFVLVAGT
;
A
#
# COMPACT_ATOMS: atom_id res chain seq x y z
N MET A 1 -66.34 -19.47 33.42
CA MET A 1 -65.71 -18.21 33.83
C MET A 1 -64.20 -18.38 33.73
N ILE A 2 -63.63 -17.80 32.65
CA ILE A 2 -62.29 -17.18 32.55
C ILE A 2 -61.05 -18.09 32.64
N VAL A 3 -60.55 -18.52 31.48
CA VAL A 3 -59.10 -18.56 31.17
C VAL A 3 -58.90 -18.10 29.72
N MET A 4 -59.15 -16.82 29.45
CA MET A 4 -58.80 -16.17 28.19
C MET A 4 -57.53 -15.34 28.42
N PHE A 5 -56.43 -16.06 28.60
CA PHE A 5 -55.11 -15.47 28.78
C PHE A 5 -54.59 -14.90 27.46
N ARG A 6 -54.71 -13.57 27.32
CA ARG A 6 -53.63 -12.65 26.96
C ARG A 6 -52.71 -13.06 25.79
N LEU A 7 -53.26 -13.40 24.62
CA LEU A 7 -52.50 -13.49 23.36
C LEU A 7 -52.42 -12.17 22.58
N SER A 8 -53.13 -11.12 22.98
CA SER A 8 -53.18 -9.85 22.24
C SER A 8 -52.10 -8.83 22.64
N MET A 9 -51.21 -9.15 23.57
CA MET A 9 -50.22 -8.19 24.10
C MET A 9 -48.76 -8.59 23.81
N ILE A 10 -48.54 -9.41 22.78
CA ILE A 10 -47.19 -9.77 22.30
C ILE A 10 -46.99 -9.33 20.83
N ILE A 11 -48.05 -8.97 20.11
CA ILE A 11 -47.99 -8.58 18.69
C ILE A 11 -47.68 -7.07 18.51
N SER A 12 -47.78 -6.26 19.56
CA SER A 12 -47.46 -4.82 19.51
C SER A 12 -45.98 -4.47 19.69
N CYS A 13 -45.13 -5.43 20.09
CA CYS A 13 -43.69 -5.18 20.25
C CYS A 13 -42.87 -5.45 18.98
N ILE A 14 -43.46 -6.00 17.91
CA ILE A 14 -42.74 -6.25 16.65
C ILE A 14 -42.73 -5.00 15.74
N PHE A 15 -43.61 -4.03 15.98
CA PHE A 15 -43.71 -2.79 15.18
C PHE A 15 -43.02 -1.57 15.80
N MET A 16 -42.26 -1.72 16.89
CA MET A 16 -41.62 -0.61 17.64
C MET A 16 -40.09 -0.53 17.47
N THR A 17 -39.49 -1.16 16.44
CA THR A 17 -38.05 -1.02 16.17
C THR A 17 -37.69 -0.56 14.75
N ASN A 18 -38.65 -0.12 13.94
CA ASN A 18 -38.36 0.42 12.62
C ASN A 18 -38.95 1.83 12.49
N THR A 19 -38.20 2.85 12.94
CA THR A 19 -38.20 4.23 12.40
C THR A 19 -37.23 5.11 13.22
N ALA A 20 -35.92 4.87 13.12
CA ALA A 20 -34.90 5.87 13.44
C ALA A 20 -33.49 5.35 13.07
N MET A 21 -33.20 5.18 11.78
CA MET A 21 -31.86 5.41 11.21
C MET A 21 -31.93 5.18 9.70
N GLU A 22 -32.54 6.13 9.00
CA GLU A 22 -32.30 6.31 7.58
C GLU A 22 -31.71 7.70 7.42
N GLU A 23 -30.42 7.80 7.76
CA GLU A 23 -29.46 8.76 7.23
C GLU A 23 -28.05 8.29 7.67
N ASN A 24 -27.14 8.21 6.70
CA ASN A 24 -25.73 7.80 6.81
C ASN A 24 -25.34 6.33 6.55
N LEU A 25 -25.96 5.67 5.56
CA LEU A 25 -25.29 4.56 4.83
C LEU A 25 -24.76 5.01 3.46
N ALA A 26 -24.27 6.25 3.39
CA ALA A 26 -23.51 6.77 2.26
C ALA A 26 -22.12 7.29 2.68
N SER A 27 -21.67 7.00 3.90
CA SER A 27 -20.44 7.57 4.47
C SER A 27 -19.33 6.56 4.74
N ASN A 28 -19.56 5.27 4.46
CA ASN A 28 -18.51 4.24 4.47
C ASN A 28 -18.49 3.50 3.12
N LEU A 29 -18.68 4.24 2.03
CA LEU A 29 -17.92 3.90 0.84
C LEU A 29 -16.46 4.12 1.26
N ILE A 30 -15.82 3.04 1.70
CA ILE A 30 -14.37 2.97 1.82
C ILE A 30 -13.90 3.52 0.47
N ASP A 31 -13.38 4.74 0.53
CA ASP A 31 -12.78 5.38 -0.60
C ASP A 31 -11.49 4.60 -0.88
N THR A 32 -11.64 3.51 -1.63
CA THR A 32 -10.55 2.67 -2.12
C THR A 32 -9.61 3.47 -3.04
N THR A 33 -9.92 4.75 -3.33
CA THR A 33 -9.03 5.67 -4.04
C THR A 33 -8.15 6.51 -3.10
N SER A 34 -8.56 6.72 -1.83
CA SER A 34 -7.74 7.42 -0.82
C SER A 34 -6.52 6.62 -0.37
N ASP A 35 -6.67 5.29 -0.23
CA ASP A 35 -5.59 4.40 0.23
C ASP A 35 -4.48 4.22 -0.82
N LEU A 36 -4.74 4.51 -2.10
CA LEU A 36 -3.72 4.53 -3.16
C LEU A 36 -3.08 5.92 -3.32
N SER A 37 -3.79 6.99 -2.95
CA SER A 37 -3.28 8.36 -2.99
C SER A 37 -2.31 8.68 -1.83
N ASP A 38 -2.40 7.95 -0.72
CA ASP A 38 -1.51 8.15 0.44
C ASP A 38 -0.14 7.47 0.25
N PHE A 39 -0.01 6.53 -0.70
CA PHE A 39 1.29 5.95 -1.07
C PHE A 39 2.23 6.94 -1.76
N ASP A 40 1.67 7.93 -2.48
CA ASP A 40 2.43 9.01 -3.13
C ASP A 40 2.84 10.12 -2.14
N LYS A 41 2.36 10.04 -0.89
CA LYS A 41 2.65 10.98 0.18
C LYS A 41 3.84 10.58 1.04
N TYR A 42 4.37 9.36 0.89
CA TYR A 42 5.59 8.99 1.61
C TYR A 42 6.76 9.83 1.06
N ALA A 43 7.13 10.84 1.84
CA ALA A 43 8.34 11.59 1.64
C ALA A 43 9.46 10.93 2.44
N VAL A 44 10.52 10.51 1.76
CA VAL A 44 11.74 10.09 2.42
C VAL A 44 12.45 11.32 2.99
N THR A 45 13.10 11.19 4.14
CA THR A 45 14.01 12.23 4.65
C THR A 45 15.45 11.70 4.59
N CYS A 46 16.39 12.53 4.15
CA CYS A 46 17.79 12.15 3.98
C CYS A 46 18.71 13.11 4.75
N TYR A 47 19.92 12.67 5.06
CA TYR A 47 21.01 13.62 5.31
C TYR A 47 21.35 14.32 3.99
N ILE A 48 21.45 15.65 4.00
CA ILE A 48 21.70 16.47 2.80
C ILE A 48 22.86 17.43 3.08
N CYS A 49 23.89 17.39 2.24
CA CYS A 49 25.05 18.28 2.31
C CYS A 49 25.73 18.34 0.94
N VAL A 50 26.39 19.46 0.63
CA VAL A 50 27.04 19.68 -0.67
C VAL A 50 28.53 19.91 -0.45
N ASN A 51 29.36 19.05 -1.05
CA ASN A 51 30.82 19.17 -1.08
C ASN A 51 31.46 19.41 0.30
N VAL A 52 31.11 18.57 1.28
CA VAL A 52 31.65 18.65 2.64
C VAL A 52 32.85 17.72 2.76
N SER A 53 33.86 18.08 3.58
CA SER A 53 35.10 17.32 3.71
C SER A 53 34.93 15.96 4.40
N ASP A 54 33.91 15.80 5.25
CA ASP A 54 33.72 14.60 6.05
C ASP A 54 32.24 14.32 6.37
N ASN A 55 31.93 13.05 6.65
CA ASN A 55 30.61 12.55 6.99
C ASN A 55 30.08 13.12 8.30
N LEU A 56 30.95 13.28 9.31
CA LEU A 56 30.55 13.81 10.61
C LEU A 56 30.01 15.24 10.47
N VAL A 57 30.75 16.09 9.77
CA VAL A 57 30.36 17.49 9.50
C VAL A 57 29.07 17.51 8.68
N CYS A 58 28.96 16.67 7.64
CA CYS A 58 27.75 16.57 6.83
C CYS A 58 26.52 16.25 7.68
N ASN A 59 26.61 15.27 8.59
CA ASN A 59 25.48 14.86 9.43
C ASN A 59 25.13 15.92 10.49
N GLN A 60 26.12 16.61 11.05
CA GLN A 60 25.93 17.62 12.09
C GLN A 60 25.16 18.85 11.57
N PHE A 61 25.40 19.26 10.32
CA PHE A 61 24.78 20.43 9.70
C PHE A 61 23.76 20.07 8.61
N ALA A 62 23.31 18.82 8.59
CA ALA A 62 22.34 18.36 7.60
C ALA A 62 21.00 19.09 7.75
N ILE A 63 20.35 19.31 6.60
CA ILE A 63 19.02 19.91 6.56
C ILE A 63 17.98 18.84 6.90
N ASP A 64 17.35 18.95 8.06
CA ASP A 64 16.23 18.10 8.48
C ASP A 64 14.92 18.57 7.82
N ARG A 65 14.70 18.12 6.58
CA ARG A 65 13.41 18.30 5.89
C ARG A 65 13.11 17.10 4.98
N PRO A 66 11.83 16.72 4.84
CA PRO A 66 11.43 15.72 3.86
C PRO A 66 11.85 16.11 2.43
N CYS A 67 12.19 15.10 1.63
CA CYS A 67 12.51 15.27 0.22
C CYS A 67 11.29 15.77 -0.57
N LYS A 68 11.56 16.37 -1.74
CA LYS A 68 10.47 16.90 -2.59
C LYS A 68 9.66 15.75 -3.19
N PRO A 69 8.40 15.99 -3.58
CA PRO A 69 7.62 14.99 -4.32
C PRO A 69 8.39 14.45 -5.53
N GLY A 70 8.44 13.13 -5.68
CA GLY A 70 9.19 12.43 -6.73
C GLY A 70 10.66 12.11 -6.37
N GLU A 71 11.24 12.73 -5.34
CA GLU A 71 12.54 12.34 -4.79
C GLU A 71 12.34 11.26 -3.72
N THR A 72 12.43 9.99 -4.14
CA THR A 72 12.12 8.83 -3.31
C THR A 72 13.35 8.11 -2.75
N PHE A 73 14.56 8.59 -3.07
CA PHE A 73 15.82 7.99 -2.63
C PHE A 73 16.76 9.01 -2.00
N CYS A 74 17.57 8.54 -1.05
CA CYS A 74 18.78 9.21 -0.60
C CYS A 74 19.96 8.72 -1.44
N HIS A 75 20.75 9.66 -1.95
CA HIS A 75 21.98 9.39 -2.71
C HIS A 75 23.18 9.95 -1.97
N THR A 76 24.24 9.15 -1.87
CA THR A 76 25.52 9.53 -1.28
C THR A 76 26.64 9.33 -2.29
N LEU A 77 27.41 10.39 -2.54
CA LEU A 77 28.71 10.33 -3.20
C LEU A 77 29.79 10.56 -2.13
N HIS A 78 30.76 9.66 -2.09
CA HIS A 78 31.92 9.77 -1.23
C HIS A 78 33.19 9.60 -2.07
N ILE A 79 34.08 10.58 -2.01
CA ILE A 79 35.39 10.55 -2.64
C ILE A 79 36.42 10.46 -1.54
N MET A 80 37.32 9.49 -1.64
CA MET A 80 38.44 9.30 -0.73
C MET A 80 39.76 9.38 -1.48
N ASP A 81 40.81 9.77 -0.76
CA ASP A 81 42.18 9.64 -1.25
C ASP A 81 42.67 8.18 -1.22
N SER A 82 43.88 7.94 -1.71
CA SER A 82 44.52 6.62 -1.73
C SER A 82 44.77 6.00 -0.34
N LYS A 83 44.64 6.78 0.74
CA LYS A 83 44.76 6.32 2.14
C LYS A 83 43.39 6.01 2.75
N GLY A 84 42.30 6.26 2.01
CA GLY A 84 40.93 6.11 2.51
C GLY A 84 40.42 7.33 3.30
N THR A 85 41.14 8.45 3.25
CA THR A 85 40.71 9.69 3.91
C THR A 85 39.61 10.36 3.08
N SER A 86 38.53 10.78 3.73
CA SER A 86 37.45 11.54 3.10
C SER A 86 38.00 12.83 2.45
N VAL A 87 37.78 12.97 1.15
CA VAL A 87 38.07 14.19 0.38
C VAL A 87 36.78 14.98 0.18
N LEU A 88 35.69 14.28 -0.15
CA LEU A 88 34.41 14.90 -0.43
C LEU A 88 33.25 13.95 -0.09
N VAL A 89 32.26 14.49 0.62
CA VAL A 89 30.97 13.88 0.91
C VAL A 89 29.89 14.79 0.35
N ASN A 90 29.03 14.22 -0.49
CA ASN A 90 27.86 14.89 -1.03
C ASN A 90 26.65 13.98 -0.85
N LYS A 91 25.63 14.48 -0.17
CA LYS A 91 24.39 13.75 0.11
C LYS A 91 23.19 14.55 -0.37
N LYS A 92 22.25 13.90 -1.06
CA LYS A 92 21.05 14.55 -1.58
C LYS A 92 19.86 13.62 -1.64
N CYS A 93 18.67 14.20 -1.62
CA CYS A 93 17.47 13.56 -2.15
C CYS A 93 17.61 13.38 -3.67
N THR A 94 17.08 12.30 -4.21
CA THR A 94 17.08 12.05 -5.65
C THR A 94 15.91 11.15 -6.07
N THR A 95 15.71 11.06 -7.39
CA THR A 95 14.71 10.21 -8.02
C THR A 95 15.28 8.82 -8.32
N GLU A 96 14.40 7.83 -8.52
CA GLU A 96 14.78 6.49 -8.96
C GLU A 96 15.58 6.46 -10.28
N LYS A 97 15.39 7.47 -11.15
CA LYS A 97 16.11 7.55 -12.44
C LYS A 97 17.60 7.83 -12.27
N GLU A 98 17.95 8.66 -11.29
CA GLU A 98 19.35 8.97 -10.96
C GLU A 98 19.97 7.89 -10.07
N CYS A 99 19.13 7.17 -9.34
CA CYS A 99 19.51 6.21 -8.32
C CYS A 99 19.14 4.80 -8.78
N GLN A 100 19.96 4.26 -9.69
CA GLN A 100 19.77 2.92 -10.26
C GLN A 100 20.82 1.96 -9.75
N ARG A 101 20.49 0.66 -9.74
CA ARG A 101 21.41 -0.41 -9.30
C ARG A 101 22.74 -0.46 -10.08
N ASN A 102 22.76 -0.01 -11.34
CA ASN A 102 23.97 0.08 -12.17
C ASN A 102 24.75 1.41 -11.98
N LYS A 103 24.26 2.33 -11.14
CA LYS A 103 24.89 3.62 -10.81
C LYS A 103 25.54 3.63 -9.42
N VAL A 104 25.28 2.61 -8.60
CA VAL A 104 25.96 2.39 -7.32
C VAL A 104 27.25 1.58 -7.50
N GLY A 105 28.19 1.74 -6.58
CA GLY A 105 29.48 1.04 -6.61
C GLY A 105 30.63 1.99 -6.35
N CYS A 106 31.85 1.48 -6.47
CA CYS A 106 33.07 2.27 -6.34
C CYS A 106 33.90 2.17 -7.63
N VAL A 107 34.53 3.28 -7.99
CA VAL A 107 35.48 3.38 -9.11
C VAL A 107 36.71 4.15 -8.65
N GLU A 108 37.87 3.73 -9.11
CA GLU A 108 39.13 4.43 -8.88
C GLU A 108 39.46 5.34 -10.07
N ILE A 109 39.76 6.61 -9.81
CA ILE A 109 40.12 7.63 -10.81
C ILE A 109 41.29 8.43 -10.27
N ASP A 110 42.42 8.43 -10.98
CA ASP A 110 43.61 9.27 -10.69
C ASP A 110 44.08 9.23 -9.20
N ALA A 111 44.07 8.05 -8.59
CA ALA A 111 44.39 7.77 -7.18
C ALA A 111 43.35 8.21 -6.13
N GLN A 112 42.13 8.51 -6.56
CA GLN A 112 40.97 8.70 -5.68
C GLN A 112 39.96 7.57 -5.87
N MET A 113 39.32 7.17 -4.77
CA MET A 113 38.23 6.20 -4.81
C MET A 113 36.90 6.95 -4.69
N MET A 114 36.08 6.85 -5.73
CA MET A 114 34.75 7.44 -5.79
C MET A 114 33.69 6.35 -5.58
N CYS A 115 32.93 6.44 -4.50
CA CYS A 115 31.89 5.50 -4.15
C CYS A 115 30.51 6.16 -4.14
N VAL A 116 29.53 5.47 -4.70
CA VAL A 116 28.13 5.90 -4.75
C VAL A 116 27.24 4.85 -4.09
N SER A 117 26.37 5.29 -3.17
CA SER A 117 25.32 4.46 -2.56
C SER A 117 23.97 5.15 -2.61
N CYS A 118 22.93 4.33 -2.55
CA CYS A 118 21.54 4.73 -2.75
C CYS A 118 20.63 3.94 -1.82
N CYS A 119 19.69 4.60 -1.14
CA CYS A 119 18.75 3.94 -0.24
C CYS A 119 17.41 4.69 -0.12
N ASP A 120 16.31 4.01 0.19
CA ASP A 120 14.96 4.61 0.17
C ASP A 120 14.24 4.69 1.53
N GLN A 121 14.97 4.50 2.63
CA GLN A 121 14.43 4.67 3.98
C GLN A 121 14.81 6.03 4.58
N ASN A 122 14.01 6.52 5.53
CA ASN A 122 14.36 7.74 6.26
C ASN A 122 15.74 7.63 6.92
N TYR A 123 16.58 8.63 6.69
CA TYR A 123 17.93 8.77 7.23
C TYR A 123 18.87 7.60 6.95
N CYS A 124 18.57 6.78 5.94
CA CYS A 124 19.35 5.59 5.61
C CYS A 124 20.80 5.90 5.21
N ASN A 125 21.06 7.11 4.71
CA ASN A 125 22.36 7.56 4.27
C ASN A 125 23.21 8.22 5.37
N VAL A 126 23.02 7.83 6.64
CA VAL A 126 23.84 8.33 7.77
C VAL A 126 25.33 8.03 7.59
N ASN A 127 25.66 6.86 7.02
CA ASN A 127 27.02 6.43 6.72
C ASN A 127 27.38 6.70 5.26
N VAL A 128 28.67 6.85 4.98
CA VAL A 128 29.22 6.96 3.63
C VAL A 128 29.77 5.62 3.15
N PRO A 129 29.66 5.29 1.86
CA PRO A 129 30.29 4.10 1.29
C PRO A 129 31.80 4.29 1.18
N THR A 130 32.57 3.27 1.56
CA THR A 130 34.05 3.30 1.56
C THR A 130 34.68 2.22 0.69
N ASN A 131 33.86 1.29 0.16
CA ASN A 131 34.28 0.19 -0.69
C ASN A 131 33.08 -0.39 -1.44
N SER A 132 33.31 -1.32 -2.36
CA SER A 132 32.26 -1.95 -3.18
C SER A 132 31.19 -2.69 -2.36
N SER A 133 31.53 -3.15 -1.15
CA SER A 133 30.58 -3.85 -0.27
C SER A 133 29.64 -2.90 0.48
N THR A 134 30.05 -1.65 0.70
CA THR A 134 29.27 -0.61 1.38
C THR A 134 28.57 0.32 0.39
N ALA A 135 29.03 0.38 -0.86
CA ALA A 135 28.41 1.08 -1.98
C ALA A 135 27.20 0.30 -2.52
N ILE A 136 26.12 0.24 -1.74
CA ILE A 136 24.93 -0.57 -2.04
C ILE A 136 23.75 0.26 -2.58
N PHE A 137 22.84 -0.44 -3.25
CA PHE A 137 21.50 0.02 -3.61
C PHE A 137 20.47 -0.69 -2.72
N ASP A 138 19.82 0.06 -1.83
CA ASP A 138 18.80 -0.43 -0.89
C ASP A 138 17.41 0.13 -1.20
N ASP A 139 16.56 -0.71 -1.77
CA ASP A 139 15.20 -0.41 -2.22
C ASP A 139 14.13 -1.03 -1.29
N LYS A 140 14.40 -1.05 0.02
CA LYS A 140 13.54 -1.72 1.01
C LYS A 140 12.12 -1.18 1.03
N ILE A 141 11.92 0.14 1.04
CA ILE A 141 10.57 0.74 1.03
C ILE A 141 9.88 0.45 -0.30
N SER A 142 10.59 0.58 -1.41
CA SER A 142 10.08 0.31 -2.75
C SER A 142 9.63 -1.14 -2.91
N LYS A 143 10.41 -2.10 -2.41
CA LYS A 143 10.04 -3.52 -2.34
C LYS A 143 8.82 -3.76 -1.47
N MET A 144 8.76 -3.15 -0.29
CA MET A 144 7.60 -3.28 0.59
C MET A 144 6.33 -2.70 -0.06
N ARG A 145 6.43 -1.58 -0.76
CA ARG A 145 5.31 -1.01 -1.54
C ARG A 145 4.86 -1.95 -2.66
N MET A 146 5.80 -2.54 -3.40
CA MET A 146 5.47 -3.49 -4.45
C MET A 146 4.78 -4.73 -3.88
N LEU A 147 5.29 -5.28 -2.78
CA LEU A 147 4.68 -6.42 -2.07
C LEU A 147 3.27 -6.08 -1.59
N ALA A 148 3.08 -4.93 -0.95
CA ALA A 148 1.76 -4.48 -0.51
C ALA A 148 0.78 -4.35 -1.69
N LYS A 149 1.19 -3.69 -2.78
CA LYS A 149 0.37 -3.56 -4.00
C LYS A 149 -0.05 -4.90 -4.57
N ASN A 150 0.85 -5.88 -4.60
CA ASN A 150 0.54 -7.24 -5.06
C ASN A 150 -0.43 -7.95 -4.12
N LEU A 151 -0.22 -7.85 -2.79
CA LEU A 151 -1.11 -8.44 -1.79
C LEU A 151 -2.54 -7.87 -1.87
N PHE A 152 -2.68 -6.56 -2.05
CA PHE A 152 -3.99 -5.93 -2.22
C PHE A 152 -4.67 -6.39 -3.51
N ARG A 153 -3.92 -6.46 -4.61
CA ARG A 153 -4.45 -6.97 -5.89
C ARG A 153 -4.92 -8.42 -5.80
N GLU A 154 -4.20 -9.28 -5.09
CA GLU A 154 -4.61 -10.68 -4.90
C GLU A 154 -5.84 -10.81 -4.00
N ARG A 155 -5.96 -9.99 -2.94
CA ARG A 155 -7.18 -9.93 -2.11
C ARG A 155 -8.39 -9.47 -2.91
N GLU A 156 -8.24 -8.47 -3.77
CA GLU A 156 -9.31 -7.98 -4.64
C GLU A 156 -9.81 -9.08 -5.59
N LYS A 157 -8.89 -9.82 -6.22
CA LYS A 157 -9.25 -10.97 -7.06
C LYS A 157 -10.04 -12.03 -6.28
N ALA A 158 -9.61 -12.41 -5.08
CA ALA A 158 -10.31 -13.38 -4.24
C ALA A 158 -11.71 -12.90 -3.80
N LEU A 159 -11.87 -11.60 -3.54
CA LEU A 159 -13.18 -11.03 -3.22
C LEU A 159 -14.11 -11.04 -4.44
N THR A 160 -13.60 -10.75 -5.64
CA THR A 160 -14.42 -10.78 -6.86
C THR A 160 -14.85 -12.20 -7.26
N THR A 161 -14.02 -13.23 -7.04
CA THR A 161 -14.39 -14.62 -7.32
C THR A 161 -15.52 -15.10 -6.41
N THR A 162 -15.46 -14.80 -5.10
CA THR A 162 -16.52 -15.15 -4.14
C THR A 162 -17.84 -14.45 -4.44
N ILE A 163 -17.82 -13.20 -4.92
CA ILE A 163 -19.03 -12.48 -5.36
C ILE A 163 -19.62 -13.10 -6.65
N LYS A 164 -18.78 -13.53 -7.60
CA LYS A 164 -19.26 -14.16 -8.84
C LYS A 164 -19.92 -15.52 -8.56
N GLU A 165 -19.35 -16.32 -7.68
CA GLU A 165 -19.93 -17.62 -7.26
C GLU A 165 -21.26 -17.44 -6.52
N SER A 166 -21.37 -16.47 -5.61
CA SER A 166 -22.63 -16.19 -4.90
C SER A 166 -23.74 -15.63 -5.80
N LYS A 167 -23.39 -14.87 -6.86
CA LYS A 167 -24.35 -14.45 -7.90
C LYS A 167 -24.76 -15.60 -8.82
N ALA A 168 -23.84 -16.51 -9.17
CA ALA A 168 -24.17 -17.70 -9.95
C ALA A 168 -25.09 -18.66 -9.18
N ALA A 169 -24.92 -18.78 -7.87
CA ALA A 169 -25.77 -19.60 -7.00
C ALA A 169 -27.20 -19.04 -6.78
N LYS A 170 -27.44 -17.77 -7.12
CA LYS A 170 -28.77 -17.12 -7.02
C LYS A 170 -29.56 -17.08 -8.33
N SER A 171 -29.06 -17.68 -9.42
CA SER A 171 -29.90 -17.92 -10.59
C SER A 171 -30.90 -19.04 -10.23
N PRO A 172 -32.21 -18.78 -10.17
CA PRO A 172 -33.18 -19.86 -10.03
C PRO A 172 -32.97 -20.78 -11.22
N SER A 173 -32.63 -22.05 -10.97
CA SER A 173 -32.50 -23.01 -12.04
C SER A 173 -33.82 -23.01 -12.83
N SER A 174 -33.72 -22.97 -14.16
CA SER A 174 -34.85 -23.04 -15.09
C SER A 174 -35.80 -24.21 -14.77
N TRP A 175 -35.30 -25.22 -14.07
CA TRP A 175 -36.04 -26.37 -13.55
C TRP A 175 -37.13 -26.01 -12.53
N TRP A 176 -36.94 -25.01 -11.67
CA TRP A 176 -37.99 -24.61 -10.71
C TRP A 176 -39.19 -23.98 -11.42
N LYS A 177 -38.95 -23.26 -12.53
CA LYS A 177 -40.04 -22.72 -13.37
C LYS A 177 -40.81 -23.83 -14.08
N SER A 178 -40.13 -24.87 -14.56
CA SER A 178 -40.78 -26.04 -15.17
C SER A 178 -41.53 -26.89 -14.16
N LEU A 179 -41.03 -27.04 -12.93
CA LEU A 179 -41.74 -27.78 -11.87
C LEU A 179 -43.02 -27.07 -11.43
N PHE A 180 -42.99 -25.73 -11.29
CA PHE A 180 -44.20 -24.96 -10.97
C PHE A 180 -45.23 -25.03 -12.11
N LEU A 181 -44.80 -24.97 -13.38
CA LEU A 181 -45.71 -25.12 -14.53
C LEU A 181 -46.33 -26.52 -14.59
N ALA A 182 -45.53 -27.57 -14.34
CA ALA A 182 -46.01 -28.94 -14.35
C ALA A 182 -47.01 -29.19 -13.21
N HIS A 183 -46.77 -28.65 -12.01
CA HIS A 183 -47.69 -28.78 -10.89
C HIS A 183 -49.00 -28.01 -11.11
N PHE A 184 -48.94 -26.85 -11.77
CA PHE A 184 -50.14 -26.06 -12.13
C PHE A 184 -50.97 -26.76 -13.20
N LEU A 185 -50.32 -27.38 -14.21
CA LEU A 185 -50.99 -28.20 -15.22
C LEU A 185 -51.59 -29.48 -14.62
N PHE A 186 -50.93 -30.11 -13.66
CA PHE A 186 -51.47 -31.31 -12.99
C PHE A 186 -52.72 -31.00 -12.15
N VAL A 187 -52.76 -29.84 -11.47
CA VAL A 187 -53.93 -29.40 -10.69
C VAL A 187 -55.11 -29.00 -11.59
N LEU A 188 -54.85 -28.46 -12.79
CA LEU A 188 -55.89 -28.14 -13.78
C LEU A 188 -56.48 -29.38 -14.46
N VAL A 189 -55.70 -30.46 -14.62
CA VAL A 189 -56.16 -31.70 -15.28
C VAL A 189 -56.77 -32.71 -14.29
N ALA A 190 -56.36 -32.69 -13.02
CA ALA A 190 -56.90 -33.59 -11.99
C ALA A 190 -58.11 -33.01 -11.21
N GLY A 191 -58.60 -31.83 -11.60
CA GLY A 191 -59.70 -31.10 -10.95
C GLY A 191 -61.05 -31.14 -11.67
N THR A 192 -61.26 -32.07 -12.60
CA THR A 192 -62.56 -32.31 -13.27
C THR A 192 -62.99 -33.77 -13.13
#